data_AF-A0A952B7Q1-F1
#
_entry.id   AF-A0A952B7Q1-F1
#
_cell.length_a   1.000
_cell.length_b   1.000
_cell.length_c   1.000
_cell.angle_alpha   90.00
_cell.angle_beta   90.00
_cell.angle_gamma   90.00
#
_symmetry.space_group_name_H-M   'P 1'
#
loop_
_entity.id
_entity.type
_entity.pdbx_description
1 polymer ?
#
loop_
_entity_poly.entity_id
_entity_poly.type
_entity_poly.pdbx_seq_one_letter_code
_entity_poly.pdbx_strand_id
1 'polypeptide(L)' 'MCGRFMLATPREELVTHFRLRHALALGPRYNIAPGQPVAAVRESGEHGRELVLLHWGLVPH' A
#
# COMPACT_ATOMS: atom_id res chain seq x y z
N MET A 1 18.10 -7.91 2.73
CA MET A 1 17.21 -7.07 1.90
C MET A 1 16.11 -7.99 1.36
N CYS A 2 14.84 -7.77 1.70
CA CYS A 2 13.74 -8.60 1.19
C CYS A 2 13.40 -8.13 -0.23
N GLY A 3 13.66 -8.94 -1.24
CA GLY A 3 13.44 -8.58 -2.65
C GLY A 3 12.03 -8.88 -3.17
N ARG A 4 11.19 -9.62 -2.44
CA ARG A 4 9.83 -10.00 -2.85
C ARG A 4 8.91 -10.09 -1.63
N PHE A 5 7.63 -9.79 -1.82
CA PHE A 5 6.60 -10.00 -0.80
C PHE A 5 5.22 -10.19 -1.44
N MET A 6 4.21 -10.46 -0.61
CA MET A 6 2.82 -10.60 -1.02
C MET A 6 1.89 -9.71 -0.21
N LEU A 7 0.76 -9.35 -0.80
CA LEU A 7 -0.36 -8.69 -0.17
C LEU A 7 -1.61 -9.52 -0.47
N ALA A 8 -1.95 -10.47 0.41
CA ALA A 8 -3.14 -11.30 0.27
C ALA A 8 -4.29 -10.86 1.20
N THR A 9 -4.03 -9.96 2.14
CA THR A 9 -5.02 -9.43 3.06
C THR A 9 -6.14 -8.74 2.28
N PRO A 10 -7.41 -9.11 2.52
CA PRO A 10 -8.56 -8.44 1.93
C PRO A 10 -8.56 -6.94 2.20
N ARG A 11 -9.09 -6.15 1.26
CA ARG A 11 -9.10 -4.69 1.37
C ARG A 11 -9.87 -4.21 2.61
N GLU A 12 -10.93 -4.90 3.00
CA GLU A 12 -11.79 -4.56 4.14
C GLU A 12 -11.03 -4.64 5.47
N GLU A 13 -10.17 -5.65 5.60
CA GLU A 13 -9.30 -5.82 6.77
C GLU A 13 -8.27 -4.69 6.84
N LEU A 14 -7.68 -4.30 5.69
CA LEU A 14 -6.74 -3.18 5.63
C LEU A 14 -7.42 -1.85 5.99
N VAL A 15 -8.63 -1.60 5.48
CA VAL A 15 -9.44 -0.42 5.81
C VAL A 15 -9.70 -0.33 7.30
N THR A 16 -10.11 -1.45 7.91
CA THR A 16 -10.41 -1.53 9.33
C THR A 16 -9.16 -1.35 10.19
N HIS A 17 -8.08 -2.08 9.86
CA HIS A 17 -6.83 -2.07 10.61
C HIS A 17 -6.17 -0.68 10.60
N PHE A 18 -6.16 -0.01 9.43
CA PHE A 18 -5.52 1.29 9.29
C PHE A 18 -6.47 2.48 9.48
N ARG A 19 -7.76 2.24 9.72
CA ARG A 19 -8.82 3.26 9.85
C ARG A 19 -8.89 4.19 8.63
N LEU A 20 -8.85 3.60 7.44
CA LEU A 20 -8.87 4.34 6.19
C LEU A 20 -10.29 4.86 5.91
N ARG A 21 -10.41 6.13 5.50
CA ARG A 21 -11.71 6.69 5.07
C ARG A 21 -12.15 6.14 3.73
N HIS A 22 -11.19 5.92 2.84
CA HIS A 22 -11.38 5.37 1.51
C HIS A 22 -10.22 4.43 1.18
N ALA A 23 -10.50 3.40 0.38
CA ALA A 23 -9.48 2.54 -0.19
C ALA A 23 -9.66 2.42 -1.70
N LEU A 24 -8.55 2.44 -2.44
CA LEU A 24 -8.53 2.07 -3.85
C LEU A 24 -9.01 0.62 -4.03
N ALA A 25 -9.46 0.30 -5.24
CA ALA A 25 -9.70 -1.08 -5.64
C ALA A 25 -8.38 -1.87 -5.54
N LEU A 26 -8.28 -2.71 -4.50
CA LEU A 26 -7.11 -3.52 -4.22
C LEU A 26 -7.50 -4.99 -4.25
N GLY A 27 -6.83 -5.76 -5.10
CA GLY A 27 -6.91 -7.21 -5.15
C GLY A 27 -5.66 -7.88 -4.56
N PRO A 28 -5.72 -9.19 -4.29
CA PRO A 28 -4.58 -9.92 -3.77
C PRO A 28 -3.43 -9.96 -4.78
N ARG A 29 -2.20 -9.78 -4.29
CA ARG A 29 -0.96 -9.83 -5.06
C ARG A 29 0.03 -10.77 -4.39
N TYR A 30 0.23 -11.94 -4.96
CA TYR A 30 1.05 -13.01 -4.36
C TYR A 30 2.55 -12.90 -4.68
N ASN A 31 2.93 -11.96 -5.54
CA ASN A 31 4.30 -11.82 -6.02
C ASN A 31 4.59 -10.37 -6.41
N ILE A 32 4.95 -9.56 -5.43
CA ILE A 32 5.36 -8.17 -5.61
C ILE A 32 6.89 -8.13 -5.72
N ALA A 33 7.41 -7.43 -6.72
CA ALA A 33 8.83 -7.29 -7.02
C ALA A 33 9.28 -5.81 -7.02
N PRO A 34 10.58 -5.51 -6.86
CA PRO A 34 11.10 -4.14 -6.82
C PRO A 34 10.78 -3.39 -8.11
N GLY A 35 10.58 -2.08 -8.00
CA GLY A 35 10.18 -1.20 -9.11
C GLY A 35 8.68 -1.18 -9.41
N GLN A 36 7.91 -2.13 -8.85
CA GLN A 36 6.45 -2.14 -9.03
C GLN A 36 5.76 -1.10 -8.14
N PRO A 37 4.58 -0.59 -8.54
CA PRO A 37 3.72 0.16 -7.61
C PRO A 37 3.23 -0.76 -6.50
N VAL A 38 3.29 -0.29 -5.25
CA VAL A 38 2.87 -1.03 -4.06
C VAL A 38 1.91 -0.19 -3.22
N ALA A 39 0.93 -0.86 -2.60
CA ALA A 39 0.00 -0.20 -1.71
C ALA A 39 0.72 0.22 -0.43
N ALA A 40 0.63 1.50 -0.10
CA ALA A 40 1.23 2.10 1.09
C ALA A 40 0.21 2.98 1.79
N VAL A 41 0.25 2.96 3.11
CA VAL A 41 -0.53 3.89 3.95
C VAL A 41 0.37 5.04 4.35
N ARG A 42 -0.08 6.28 4.12
CA ARG A 42 0.62 7.49 4.57
C ARG A 42 -0.34 8.47 5.22
N GLU A 43 0.21 9.38 6.02
CA GLU A 43 -0.53 10.52 6.55
C GLU A 43 -0.79 11.54 5.42
N SER A 44 -2.02 12.03 5.35
CA SER A 44 -2.56 12.95 4.33
C SER A 44 -3.09 14.23 5.00
N GLY A 45 -2.25 14.85 5.84
CA GLY A 45 -2.57 16.09 6.54
C GLY A 45 -3.93 16.03 7.25
N GLU A 46 -4.80 17.01 6.97
CA GLU A 46 -6.14 17.10 7.57
C GLU A 46 -7.09 15.94 7.20
N HIS A 47 -6.79 15.18 6.15
CA HIS A 47 -7.61 14.06 5.69
C HIS A 47 -7.35 12.75 6.45
N GLY A 48 -6.37 12.73 7.35
CA GLY A 48 -5.95 11.54 8.10
C GLY A 48 -5.13 10.58 7.25
N ARG A 49 -5.35 9.27 7.38
CA ARG A 49 -4.59 8.26 6.64
C ARG A 49 -5.23 7.95 5.29
N GLU A 50 -4.39 7.82 4.28
CA GLU A 50 -4.79 7.40 2.94
C GLU A 50 -3.99 6.18 2.47
N LEU A 51 -4.66 5.33 1.69
CA LEU A 51 -4.03 4.25 0.95
C LEU A 51 -3.69 4.76 -0.45
N VAL A 52 -2.42 4.65 -0.86
CA VAL A 52 -1.91 5.11 -2.15
C VAL A 52 -1.00 4.05 -2.78
N LEU A 53 -0.76 4.16 -4.08
CA LEU A 53 0.27 3.38 -4.76
C LEU A 53 1.58 4.19 -4.83
N LEU A 54 2.67 3.62 -4.31
CA LEU A 54 4.01 4.21 -4.39
C LEU A 54 4.95 3.29 -5.16
N HIS A 55 5.97 3.86 -5.81
CA HIS A 55 7.03 3.09 -6.44
C HIS A 55 7.88 2.39 -5.37
N TRP A 56 8.03 1.06 -5.46
CA TRP A 56 8.92 0.33 -4.57
C TRP A 56 10.38 0.45 -5.01
N GLY A 57 11.03 1.49 -4.52
CA GLY A 57 12.44 1.80 -4.73
C GLY A 57 12.65 3.29 -4.53
N LEU A 58 13.37 3.67 -3.47
CA LEU A 58 13.63 5.08 -3.18
C LEU A 58 14.50 5.68 -4.30
N VAL A 59 14.03 6.76 -4.92
CA VAL A 59 14.79 7.52 -5.93
C VAL A 59 15.38 8.75 -5.24
N PRO A 60 16.71 8.82 -5.03
CA PRO A 60 17.36 9.98 -4.42
C PRO A 60 17.42 11.17 -5.39
N HIS A 61 17.49 12.39 -4.82
CA HIS A 61 17.68 13.65 -5.53
C HIS A 61 19.16 14.06 -5.55
#